data_AF-A0A0Q9TJ72-F1
#
_entry.id   AF-A0A0Q9TJ72-F1
#
_cell.length_a   1.000
_cell.length_b   1.000
_cell.length_c   1.000
_cell.angle_alpha   90.00
_cell.angle_beta   90.00
_cell.angle_gamma   90.00
#
_symmetry.space_group_name_H-M   'P 1'
#
loop_
_entity.id
_entity.type
_entity.pdbx_description
1 polymer ?
#
loop_
_entity_poly.entity_id
_entity_poly.type
_entity_poly.pdbx_seq_one_letter_code
_entity_poly.pdbx_strand_id
1 'polypeptide(L)'
;MDEVRTTEDLMEQLSNMNRENSVRQVFIPGKGKFTIVLQEEDPNSIATDIELNPYLKQMMNESMEAYKVGRTKSTLELLKSLSPKDFSK
;
A
#
# COMPACT_ATOMS: atom_id res chain seq x y z
N MET A 1 16.72 -1.69 -24.17
CA MET A 1 17.30 -0.67 -23.28
C MET A 1 17.25 0.60 -24.10
N ASP A 2 16.37 1.50 -23.72
CA ASP A 2 15.95 2.57 -24.61
C ASP A 2 16.78 3.83 -24.29
N GLU A 3 17.23 4.52 -25.33
CA GLU A 3 17.98 5.77 -25.18
C GLU A 3 16.99 6.94 -25.05
N VAL A 4 17.09 7.68 -23.96
CA VAL A 4 16.23 8.84 -23.67
C VAL A 4 17.03 10.10 -23.92
N ARG A 5 16.61 10.90 -24.91
CA ARG A 5 17.27 12.16 -25.29
C ARG A 5 16.45 13.38 -24.91
N THR A 6 15.13 13.23 -24.83
CA THR A 6 14.17 14.29 -24.53
C THR A 6 13.30 13.94 -23.34
N THR A 7 12.59 14.94 -22.82
CA THR A 7 11.60 14.73 -21.76
C THR A 7 10.44 13.90 -22.30
N GLU A 8 10.05 14.12 -23.55
CA GLU A 8 8.99 13.41 -24.26
C GLU A 8 9.30 11.92 -24.35
N ASP A 9 10.55 11.55 -24.69
CA ASP A 9 11.00 10.16 -24.69
C ASP A 9 10.78 9.55 -23.31
N LEU A 10 11.22 10.22 -22.24
CA LEU A 10 11.07 9.73 -20.87
C LEU A 10 9.60 9.57 -20.48
N MET A 11 8.76 10.53 -20.83
CA MET A 11 7.33 10.49 -20.52
C MET A 11 6.62 9.36 -21.28
N GLU A 12 7.00 9.09 -22.52
CA GLU A 12 6.54 7.91 -23.27
C GLU A 12 7.03 6.61 -22.60
N GLN A 13 8.23 6.60 -22.03
CA GLN A 13 8.71 5.44 -21.30
C GLN A 13 7.83 5.12 -20.09
N LEU A 14 7.41 6.16 -19.35
CA LEU A 14 6.59 6.07 -18.14
C LEU A 14 5.12 5.75 -18.44
N SER A 15 4.52 6.40 -19.44
CA SER A 15 3.09 6.24 -19.77
C SER A 15 2.74 4.84 -20.26
N ASN A 16 3.70 4.12 -20.83
CA ASN A 16 3.53 2.75 -21.32
C ASN A 16 3.80 1.67 -20.25
N MET A 17 4.13 2.05 -19.01
CA MET A 17 4.34 1.09 -17.92
C MET A 17 3.01 0.63 -17.31
N ASN A 18 2.95 -0.65 -16.96
CA ASN A 18 1.86 -1.33 -16.31
C ASN A 18 2.41 -2.50 -15.47
N ARG A 19 1.52 -3.24 -14.79
CA ARG A 19 1.89 -4.40 -13.96
C ARG A 19 2.74 -5.47 -14.68
N GLU A 20 2.50 -5.71 -15.97
CA GLU A 20 3.21 -6.73 -16.77
C GLU A 20 4.61 -6.29 -17.20
N ASN A 21 4.84 -4.98 -17.40
CA ASN A 21 6.12 -4.39 -17.80
C ASN A 21 6.63 -3.37 -16.76
N SER A 22 6.44 -3.69 -15.49
CA SER A 22 6.68 -2.81 -14.33
C SER A 22 8.14 -2.44 -14.09
N VAL A 23 9.09 -3.03 -14.81
CA VAL A 23 10.51 -2.71 -14.72
C VAL A 23 11.03 -2.32 -16.09
N ARG A 24 11.58 -1.11 -16.21
CA ARG A 24 12.16 -0.59 -17.45
C ARG A 24 13.56 -0.05 -17.23
N GLN A 25 14.45 -0.27 -18.20
CA GLN A 25 15.82 0.26 -18.16
C GLN A 25 16.04 1.24 -19.29
N VAL A 26 16.44 2.45 -18.94
CA VAL A 26 16.74 3.54 -19.87
C VAL A 26 18.18 4.00 -19.73
N PHE A 27 18.73 4.53 -20.81
CA PHE A 27 20.03 5.17 -20.83
C PHE A 27 19.88 6.63 -21.22
N ILE A 28 20.43 7.53 -20.41
CA ILE A 28 20.44 8.96 -20.68
C ILE A 28 21.88 9.37 -21.01
N PRO A 29 22.17 9.82 -22.24
CA PRO A 29 23.49 10.27 -22.64
C PRO A 29 24.06 11.31 -21.66
N GLY A 30 25.29 11.08 -21.19
CA GLY A 30 25.96 11.97 -20.23
C GLY A 30 25.47 11.83 -18.77
N LYS A 31 24.46 11.01 -18.48
CA LYS A 31 23.98 10.73 -17.11
C LYS A 31 24.11 9.27 -16.70
N GLY A 32 24.01 8.35 -17.67
CA GLY A 32 24.21 6.92 -17.44
C GLY A 32 22.91 6.13 -17.50
N LYS A 33 22.91 4.97 -16.84
CA LYS A 33 21.82 3.98 -16.89
C LYS A 33 20.89 4.14 -15.69
N PHE A 34 19.59 4.15 -15.94
CA PHE A 34 18.55 4.22 -14.92
C PHE A 34 17.63 3.01 -15.04
N THR A 35 17.15 2.52 -13.90
CA THR A 35 16.08 1.52 -13.83
C THR A 35 14.86 2.19 -13.22
N ILE A 36 13.76 2.18 -13.96
CA ILE A 36 12.47 2.70 -13.53
C ILE A 36 11.62 1.51 -13.11
N VAL A 37 10.98 1.62 -11.94
CA VAL A 37 10.09 0.60 -11.40
C VAL A 37 8.73 1.23 -11.15
N LEU A 38 7.68 0.67 -11.75
CA LEU A 38 6.32 1.06 -11.48
C LEU A 38 5.90 0.48 -10.13
N GLN A 39 5.58 1.37 -9.20
CA GLN A 39 4.97 1.02 -7.93
C GLN A 39 3.49 1.43 -8.01
N GLU A 40 2.66 0.54 -8.55
CA GLU A 40 1.21 0.68 -8.40
C GLU A 40 0.89 0.58 -6.91
N GLU A 41 0.25 1.61 -6.34
CA GLU A 41 -0.55 1.39 -5.15
C GLU A 41 -1.66 0.41 -5.54
N ASP A 42 -1.77 -0.71 -4.84
CA ASP A 42 -2.75 -1.74 -5.13
C ASP A 42 -4.15 -1.08 -5.23
N PRO A 43 -4.94 -1.29 -6.30
CA PRO A 43 -6.31 -0.78 -6.37
C PRO A 43 -7.19 -1.27 -5.20
N ASN A 44 -6.76 -2.35 -4.52
CA ASN A 44 -7.29 -2.77 -3.23
C ASN A 44 -6.72 -1.90 -2.11
N SER A 45 -7.07 -0.61 -2.13
CA SER A 45 -6.80 0.25 -0.99
C SER A 45 -7.63 -0.20 0.20
N ILE A 46 -7.16 0.07 1.42
CA ILE A 46 -7.97 -0.14 2.64
C ILE A 46 -9.31 0.60 2.52
N ALA A 47 -9.35 1.75 1.82
CA ALA A 47 -10.59 2.47 1.57
C ALA A 47 -11.55 1.67 0.68
N THR A 48 -11.04 1.01 -0.36
CA THR A 48 -11.82 0.10 -1.22
C THR A 48 -12.40 -1.06 -0.41
N ASP A 49 -11.60 -1.67 0.49
CA ASP A 49 -12.05 -2.77 1.35
C ASP A 49 -13.13 -2.33 2.36
N ILE A 50 -13.00 -1.11 2.91
CA ILE A 50 -14.01 -0.50 3.80
C ILE A 50 -15.34 -0.26 3.05
N GLU A 51 -15.28 0.18 1.79
CA GLU A 51 -16.48 0.39 0.97
C GLU A 51 -17.19 -0.91 0.64
N LEU A 52 -16.43 -1.97 0.35
CA LEU A 52 -16.96 -3.30 0.03
C LEU A 52 -17.50 -4.05 1.26
N ASN A 53 -17.07 -3.69 2.47
CA ASN A 53 -17.47 -4.36 3.71
C ASN A 53 -17.99 -3.37 4.77
N PRO A 54 -19.33 -3.21 4.89
CA PRO A 54 -19.95 -2.34 5.89
C PRO A 54 -19.60 -2.69 7.34
N TYR A 55 -19.36 -3.97 7.64
CA TYR A 55 -18.96 -4.41 8.98
C TYR A 55 -17.52 -3.97 9.30
N LEU A 56 -16.61 -4.07 8.33
CA LEU A 56 -15.24 -3.55 8.48
C LEU A 56 -15.23 -2.04 8.71
N LYS A 57 -16.08 -1.31 7.96
CA LYS A 57 -16.28 0.14 8.17
C LYS A 57 -16.71 0.46 9.59
N GLN A 58 -17.68 -0.28 10.12
CA GLN A 58 -18.15 -0.12 11.49
C GLN A 58 -17.03 -0.37 12.50
N MET A 59 -16.30 -1.49 12.38
CA MET A 59 -15.19 -1.83 13.27
C MET A 59 -14.11 -0.74 13.29
N MET A 60 -13.75 -0.20 12.13
CA MET A 60 -12.75 0.88 12.04
C MET A 60 -13.23 2.15 12.72
N ASN A 61 -14.49 2.54 12.52
CA ASN A 61 -15.06 3.71 13.19
C ASN A 61 -15.05 3.54 14.72
N GLU A 62 -15.50 2.38 15.21
CA GLU A 62 -15.53 2.07 16.65
C GLU A 62 -14.11 2.08 17.25
N SER A 63 -13.13 1.50 16.55
CA SER A 63 -11.72 1.52 16.97
C SER A 63 -11.16 2.94 17.03
N MET A 64 -11.48 3.79 16.04
CA MET A 64 -11.03 5.18 16.01
C MET A 64 -11.63 6.01 17.13
N GLU A 65 -12.92 5.83 17.42
CA GLU A 65 -13.57 6.50 18.55
C GLU A 65 -12.99 6.03 19.89
N ALA A 66 -12.78 4.71 20.06
CA ALA A 66 -12.13 4.16 21.25
C ALA A 66 -10.73 4.75 21.47
N TYR A 67 -9.94 4.91 20.41
CA TYR A 67 -8.63 5.54 20.47
C TYR A 67 -8.72 7.01 20.92
N LYS A 68 -9.62 7.80 20.32
CA LYS A 68 -9.82 9.22 20.69
C LYS A 68 -10.19 9.42 22.15
N VAL A 69 -11.00 8.53 22.71
CA VAL A 69 -11.40 8.58 24.13
C VAL A 69 -10.45 7.85 25.07
N GLY A 70 -9.28 7.42 24.59
CA GLY A 70 -8.25 6.75 25.40
C GLY A 70 -8.59 5.31 25.81
N ARG A 71 -9.64 4.70 25.24
CA ARG A 71 -10.02 3.29 25.45
C ARG A 71 -9.14 2.37 24.60
N THR A 72 -7.85 2.44 24.83
CA THR A 72 -6.85 1.56 24.19
C THR A 72 -6.39 0.51 25.18
N LYS A 73 -5.88 -0.61 24.68
CA LYS A 73 -5.18 -1.61 25.49
C LYS A 73 -3.76 -1.71 24.99
N SER A 74 -2.80 -1.67 25.89
CA SER A 74 -1.44 -2.08 25.57
C SER A 74 -1.39 -3.57 25.24
N THR A 75 -0.34 -3.99 24.53
CA THR A 75 -0.11 -5.41 24.24
C THR A 75 -0.08 -6.26 25.51
N LEU A 76 0.47 -5.72 26.61
CA LEU A 76 0.52 -6.43 27.89
C LEU A 76 -0.88 -6.61 28.50
N GLU A 77 -1.71 -5.58 28.48
CA GLU A 77 -3.09 -5.65 28.98
C GLU A 77 -3.94 -6.59 28.14
N LEU A 78 -3.74 -6.60 26.82
CA LEU A 78 -4.39 -7.56 25.92
C LEU A 78 -4.03 -8.99 26.30
N LEU A 79 -2.73 -9.30 26.41
CA LEU A 79 -2.25 -10.64 26.78
C LEU A 79 -2.77 -11.11 28.14
N LYS A 80 -2.88 -10.21 29.12
CA LYS A 80 -3.46 -10.53 30.43
C LYS A 80 -4.97 -10.75 30.39
N SER A 81 -5.67 -10.14 29.44
CA SER A 81 -7.12 -10.27 29.30
C SER A 81 -7.56 -11.54 28.57
N LEU A 82 -6.63 -12.22 27.88
CA LEU A 82 -6.89 -13.46 27.18
C LEU A 82 -6.79 -14.65 28.14
N SER A 83 -7.71 -15.59 28.01
CA SER A 83 -7.77 -16.82 28.79
C SER A 83 -7.75 -18.05 27.87
N PRO A 84 -7.38 -19.25 28.36
CA PRO A 84 -7.42 -20.46 27.54
C PRO A 84 -8.80 -20.79 26.93
N LYS A 85 -9.89 -20.30 27.54
CA LYS A 85 -11.26 -20.49 27.05
C LYS A 85 -11.57 -19.67 25.79
N ASP A 86 -10.84 -18.58 25.58
CA ASP A 86 -11.01 -17.73 24.39
C ASP A 86 -10.44 -18.39 23.12
N PHE A 87 -9.71 -19.49 23.28
CA PHE A 87 -9.09 -20.26 22.18
C PHE A 87 -9.70 -21.65 21.98
N SER A 88 -10.62 -22.08 22.85
CA SER A 88 -11.38 -23.32 22.64
C SER A 88 -12.45 -23.11 21.57
N LYS A 89 -12.43 -23.95 20.53
CA LYS A 89 -13.39 -23.98 19.42
C LYS A 89 -14.80 -24.34 19.86
#